data_AF-A0A373WBM5-F1
#
_entry.id   AF-A0A373WBM5-F1
#
_cell.length_a   1.000
_cell.length_b   1.000
_cell.length_c   1.000
_cell.angle_alpha   90.00
_cell.angle_beta   90.00
_cell.angle_gamma   90.00
#
_symmetry.space_group_name_H-M   'P 1'
#
loop_
_entity.id
_entity.type
_entity.pdbx_description
1 polymer ?
#
loop_
_entity_poly.entity_id
_entity_poly.type
_entity_poly.pdbx_seq_one_letter_code
_entity_poly.pdbx_strand_id
1 'polypeptide(L)'
;MAGNFEGIKNRSYGIEIEMTGLTRCQAAKAISGVLGGEVVHEGGAYDKYTVKDIKRRDWSIVYDGSISCYNANGDRASKSYSVEMNSPVLEYEDIPLLQEVVRVLRKAGGVTGPRYCAGTHIHISADDYTPQQIRNLVNIFASKEDFLWDALQVSSARESYCHKMDKQFIEDINRKKPKDMEEIKRLWYHGRMSEQFQHYSNSRYVICNLHSFFQHGHYEIRAYNGSLHAGEVRSQIVLALAISNAAMTKKYCSPHVSQSDNMRYSFRVWLLNLGLIGDEFKNCRTHLLKHLDGDIAWRHPEDGIAARAKLKEKREAERQAVREQRVEPVSAVRDENGITPIENIEPSESECEEIMEYEDEQEESFEMSM
;
A
#
# COMPACT_ATOMS: atom_id res chain seq x y z
N MET A 1 -1.19 0.49 -26.11
CA MET A 1 -1.30 0.22 -24.67
C MET A 1 -2.73 0.47 -24.27
N ALA A 2 -3.44 -0.57 -23.83
CA ALA A 2 -4.75 -0.47 -23.18
C ALA A 2 -4.98 -1.81 -22.46
N GLY A 3 -4.25 -2.02 -21.36
CA GLY A 3 -4.68 -3.00 -20.37
C GLY A 3 -5.84 -2.35 -19.62
N ASN A 4 -6.91 -3.09 -19.38
CA ASN A 4 -8.07 -2.57 -18.65
C ASN A 4 -7.68 -2.29 -17.18
N PHE A 5 -7.13 -1.12 -16.91
CA PHE A 5 -6.75 -0.69 -15.57
C PHE A 5 -7.97 -0.36 -14.70
N GLU A 6 -9.16 -0.26 -15.29
CA GLU A 6 -10.43 -0.16 -14.57
C GLU A 6 -10.72 -1.41 -13.73
N GLY A 7 -10.14 -2.56 -14.08
CA GLY A 7 -10.34 -3.82 -13.35
C GLY A 7 -9.85 -3.81 -11.90
N ILE A 8 -9.05 -2.83 -11.48
CA ILE A 8 -8.57 -2.67 -10.10
C ILE A 8 -9.74 -2.54 -9.11
N LYS A 9 -10.84 -1.92 -9.54
CA LYS A 9 -11.98 -1.60 -8.66
C LYS A 9 -13.02 -2.72 -8.57
N ASN A 10 -12.89 -3.76 -9.39
CA ASN A 10 -13.93 -4.78 -9.57
C ASN A 10 -13.76 -6.00 -8.66
N ARG A 11 -12.75 -6.02 -7.79
CA ARG A 11 -12.45 -7.18 -6.95
C ARG A 11 -12.70 -6.83 -5.48
N SER A 12 -13.50 -7.68 -4.85
CA SER A 12 -13.72 -7.63 -3.42
C SER A 12 -12.47 -8.05 -2.64
N TYR A 13 -12.30 -7.48 -1.46
CA TYR A 13 -11.18 -7.78 -0.57
C TYR A 13 -11.64 -7.87 0.89
N GLY A 14 -10.84 -8.50 1.74
CA GLY A 14 -10.93 -8.43 3.18
C GLY A 14 -9.61 -7.91 3.76
N ILE A 15 -9.65 -7.36 4.96
CA ILE A 15 -8.45 -6.88 5.65
C ILE A 15 -8.47 -7.26 7.12
N GLU A 16 -7.32 -7.71 7.60
CA GLU A 16 -7.00 -7.93 9.00
C GLU A 16 -5.99 -6.86 9.43
N ILE A 17 -6.26 -6.13 10.52
CA ILE A 17 -5.35 -5.12 11.07
C ILE A 17 -5.06 -5.46 12.52
N GLU A 18 -3.81 -5.83 12.79
CA GLU A 18 -3.32 -6.18 14.12
C GLU A 18 -2.86 -4.91 14.86
N MET A 19 -3.14 -4.82 16.17
CA MET A 19 -2.77 -3.69 17.00
C MET A 19 -2.71 -4.03 18.50
N THR A 20 -2.12 -3.11 19.25
CA THR A 20 -2.16 -3.05 20.71
C THR A 20 -2.43 -1.60 21.15
N GLY A 21 -2.23 -1.24 22.42
CA GLY A 21 -2.47 0.11 22.95
C GLY A 21 -3.89 0.31 23.48
N LEU A 22 -4.87 -0.44 22.93
CA LEU A 22 -6.23 -0.54 23.43
C LEU A 22 -6.68 -2.00 23.55
N THR A 23 -7.72 -2.23 24.35
CA THR A 23 -8.36 -3.55 24.49
C THR A 23 -9.31 -3.85 23.33
N ARG A 24 -9.61 -5.14 23.10
CA ARG A 24 -10.64 -5.55 22.11
C ARG A 24 -11.99 -4.87 22.32
N CYS A 25 -12.44 -4.72 23.57
CA CYS A 25 -13.68 -4.03 23.90
C CYS A 25 -13.62 -2.53 23.55
N GLN A 26 -12.49 -1.85 23.84
CA GLN A 26 -12.29 -0.46 23.45
C GLN A 26 -12.28 -0.31 21.92
N ALA A 27 -11.62 -1.21 21.19
CA ALA A 27 -11.60 -1.20 19.73
C ALA A 27 -13.01 -1.37 19.16
N ALA A 28 -13.77 -2.36 19.65
CA ALA A 28 -15.16 -2.57 19.23
C ALA A 28 -16.04 -1.35 19.49
N LYS A 29 -15.90 -0.70 20.65
CA LYS A 29 -16.62 0.55 20.98
C LYS A 29 -16.22 1.71 20.07
N ALA A 30 -14.93 1.84 19.75
CA ALA A 30 -14.45 2.90 18.86
C ALA A 30 -15.05 2.77 17.46
N ILE A 31 -15.01 1.57 16.87
CA ILE A 31 -15.53 1.36 15.51
C ILE A 31 -17.06 1.40 15.46
N SER A 32 -17.77 1.06 16.55
CA SER A 32 -19.23 1.17 16.65
C SER A 32 -19.74 2.58 16.38
N GLY A 33 -19.00 3.62 16.80
CA GLY A 33 -19.35 5.02 16.50
C GLY A 33 -19.32 5.37 15.00
N VAL A 34 -18.49 4.68 14.21
CA VAL A 34 -18.37 4.86 12.75
C VAL A 34 -19.35 3.96 12.01
N LEU A 35 -19.45 2.69 12.42
CA LEU A 35 -20.22 1.66 11.74
C LEU A 35 -21.74 1.77 12.01
N GLY A 36 -22.11 2.38 13.13
CA GLY A 36 -23.51 2.59 13.55
C GLY A 36 -24.19 1.36 14.17
N GLY A 37 -23.51 0.21 14.22
CA GLY A 37 -24.00 -1.00 14.88
C GLY A 37 -23.62 -1.10 16.35
N GLU A 38 -24.39 -1.90 17.10
CA GLU A 38 -24.11 -2.19 18.50
C GLU A 38 -22.93 -3.16 18.65
N VAL A 39 -22.22 -3.04 19.78
CA VAL A 39 -21.13 -3.96 20.16
C VAL A 39 -21.73 -5.22 20.79
N VAL A 40 -21.44 -6.37 20.18
CA VAL A 40 -21.81 -7.68 20.72
C VAL A 40 -20.55 -8.42 21.15
N HIS A 41 -20.51 -8.91 22.39
CA HIS A 41 -19.43 -9.79 22.88
C HIS A 41 -19.86 -11.25 22.71
N GLU A 42 -19.26 -11.94 21.74
CA GLU A 42 -19.52 -13.37 21.47
C GLU A 42 -18.65 -14.29 22.33
N GLY A 43 -17.48 -13.81 22.76
CA GLY A 43 -16.54 -14.59 23.58
C GLY A 43 -15.84 -15.71 22.79
N GLY A 44 -15.72 -16.89 23.39
CA GLY A 44 -15.05 -18.05 22.79
C GLY A 44 -13.53 -18.01 22.84
N ALA A 45 -12.86 -18.92 22.11
CA ALA A 45 -11.40 -19.08 22.12
C ALA A 45 -10.65 -17.80 21.67
N TYR A 46 -11.30 -16.98 20.84
CA TYR A 46 -10.76 -15.72 20.34
C TYR A 46 -11.26 -14.48 21.08
N ASP A 47 -12.05 -14.64 22.16
CA ASP A 47 -12.68 -13.54 22.90
C ASP A 47 -13.29 -12.48 21.97
N LYS A 48 -14.12 -12.95 21.04
CA LYS A 48 -14.59 -12.19 19.87
C LYS A 48 -15.62 -11.14 20.24
N TYR A 49 -15.46 -9.97 19.66
CA TYR A 49 -16.48 -8.92 19.59
C TYR A 49 -16.91 -8.73 18.13
N THR A 50 -18.16 -8.36 17.92
CA THR A 50 -18.71 -8.10 16.60
C THR A 50 -19.45 -6.76 16.60
N VAL A 51 -19.31 -6.01 15.50
CA VAL A 51 -20.04 -4.76 15.24
C VAL A 51 -20.56 -4.81 13.80
N LYS A 52 -21.86 -4.55 13.61
CA LYS A 52 -22.44 -4.50 12.26
C LYS A 52 -22.28 -3.12 11.64
N ASP A 53 -22.01 -3.08 10.34
CA ASP A 53 -22.12 -1.84 9.58
C ASP A 53 -23.58 -1.58 9.12
N ILE A 54 -23.80 -0.45 8.45
CA ILE A 54 -25.11 -0.08 7.88
C ILE A 54 -25.63 -1.08 6.83
N LYS A 55 -24.73 -1.83 6.19
CA LYS A 55 -25.05 -2.92 5.25
C LYS A 55 -25.27 -4.26 5.96
N ARG A 56 -25.30 -4.27 7.30
CA ARG A 56 -25.50 -5.44 8.18
C ARG A 56 -24.38 -6.47 8.12
N ARG A 57 -23.20 -6.09 7.60
CA ARG A 57 -22.00 -6.94 7.54
C ARG A 57 -21.27 -6.92 8.88
N ASP A 58 -20.70 -8.05 9.27
CA ASP A 58 -20.02 -8.21 10.55
C ASP A 58 -18.55 -7.82 10.47
N TRP A 59 -18.17 -6.81 11.25
CA TRP A 59 -16.78 -6.50 11.59
C TRP A 59 -16.44 -7.19 12.88
N SER A 60 -15.35 -7.95 12.91
CA SER A 60 -14.95 -8.73 14.08
C SER A 60 -13.70 -8.15 14.72
N ILE A 61 -13.65 -8.16 16.05
CA ILE A 61 -12.46 -7.83 16.83
C ILE A 61 -12.10 -9.06 17.66
N VAL A 62 -10.93 -9.63 17.40
CA VAL A 62 -10.53 -10.95 17.90
C VAL A 62 -9.15 -10.90 18.56
N TYR A 63 -8.85 -11.95 19.33
CA TYR A 63 -7.56 -12.19 19.93
C TYR A 63 -6.56 -12.73 18.91
N ASP A 64 -5.38 -12.10 18.81
CA ASP A 64 -4.23 -12.67 18.12
C ASP A 64 -3.05 -12.90 19.10
N GLY A 65 -2.72 -14.18 19.30
CA GLY A 65 -1.66 -14.59 20.20
C GLY A 65 -0.26 -14.10 19.84
N SER A 66 -0.03 -13.71 18.58
CA SER A 66 1.27 -13.26 18.06
C SER A 66 1.68 -11.88 18.59
N ILE A 67 0.70 -11.04 18.96
CA ILE A 67 0.92 -9.63 19.31
C ILE A 67 1.56 -9.48 20.69
N SER A 68 2.59 -8.62 20.75
CA SER A 68 3.18 -8.13 21.99
C SER A 68 2.34 -7.01 22.59
N CYS A 69 1.75 -7.26 23.76
CA CYS A 69 0.75 -6.36 24.34
C CYS A 69 1.35 -5.20 25.14
N TYR A 70 0.91 -3.98 24.81
CA TYR A 70 1.22 -2.75 25.52
C TYR A 70 -0.03 -1.88 25.68
N ASN A 71 -0.05 -1.04 26.70
CA ASN A 71 -1.09 -0.01 26.86
C ASN A 71 -0.69 1.27 26.10
N ALA A 72 -1.59 2.26 26.08
CA ALA A 72 -1.34 3.55 25.43
C ALA A 72 -0.12 4.33 25.98
N ASN A 73 0.31 4.05 27.21
CA ASN A 73 1.50 4.67 27.82
C ASN A 73 2.82 3.96 27.43
N GLY A 74 2.73 2.83 26.71
CA GLY A 74 3.89 2.03 26.33
C GLY A 74 4.35 1.02 27.38
N ASP A 75 3.58 0.79 28.44
CA ASP A 75 3.84 -0.25 29.43
C ASP A 75 3.29 -1.60 28.98
N ARG A 76 3.90 -2.70 29.46
CA ARG A 76 3.41 -4.06 29.19
C ARG A 76 1.97 -4.21 29.68
N ALA A 77 1.12 -4.80 28.84
CA ALA A 77 -0.29 -4.99 29.12
C ALA A 77 -0.71 -6.47 29.05
N SER A 78 -1.92 -6.75 29.52
CA SER A 78 -2.50 -8.10 29.47
C SER A 78 -2.91 -8.48 28.05
N LYS A 79 -3.21 -9.78 27.83
CA LYS A 79 -3.68 -10.30 26.53
C LYS A 79 -5.03 -9.75 26.06
N SER A 80 -5.71 -8.92 26.87
CA SER A 80 -6.87 -8.13 26.41
C SER A 80 -6.49 -7.04 25.39
N TYR A 81 -5.21 -6.64 25.36
CA TYR A 81 -4.62 -5.66 24.44
C TYR A 81 -3.97 -6.31 23.20
N SER A 82 -4.19 -7.60 22.98
CA SER A 82 -3.87 -8.24 21.70
C SER A 82 -5.16 -8.21 20.87
N VAL A 83 -5.13 -7.40 19.82
CA VAL A 83 -6.32 -7.01 19.07
C VAL A 83 -6.04 -7.19 17.59
N GLU A 84 -6.86 -7.98 16.92
CA GLU A 84 -6.91 -8.08 15.47
C GLU A 84 -8.33 -7.65 15.04
N MET A 85 -8.42 -6.66 14.15
CA MET A 85 -9.67 -6.25 13.53
C MET A 85 -9.81 -6.92 12.17
N ASN A 86 -10.93 -7.60 11.94
CA ASN A 86 -11.24 -8.29 10.69
C ASN A 86 -12.44 -7.62 10.04
N SER A 87 -12.26 -7.12 8.82
CA SER A 87 -13.34 -6.58 8.04
C SER A 87 -14.26 -7.71 7.52
N PRO A 88 -15.52 -7.40 7.19
CA PRO A 88 -16.26 -8.24 6.26
C PRO A 88 -15.62 -8.20 4.87
N VAL A 89 -16.21 -8.90 3.90
CA VAL A 89 -15.87 -8.69 2.49
C VAL A 89 -16.30 -7.27 2.09
N LEU A 90 -15.33 -6.51 1.59
CA LEU A 90 -15.42 -5.11 1.18
C LEU A 90 -15.24 -4.99 -0.34
N GLU A 91 -15.85 -3.95 -0.90
CA GLU A 91 -15.64 -3.52 -2.29
C GLU A 91 -14.76 -2.26 -2.34
N TYR A 92 -14.34 -1.83 -3.53
CA TYR A 92 -13.49 -0.65 -3.71
C TYR A 92 -14.12 0.61 -3.10
N GLU A 93 -15.44 0.73 -3.19
CA GLU A 93 -16.22 1.85 -2.67
C GLU A 93 -16.30 1.87 -1.14
N ASP A 94 -15.94 0.78 -0.46
CA ASP A 94 -15.90 0.72 1.00
C ASP A 94 -14.57 1.26 1.58
N ILE A 95 -13.57 1.58 0.74
CA ILE A 95 -12.27 2.12 1.21
C ILE A 95 -12.45 3.35 2.12
N PRO A 96 -13.28 4.36 1.82
CA PRO A 96 -13.49 5.50 2.71
C PRO A 96 -14.02 5.10 4.10
N LEU A 97 -14.94 4.14 4.17
CA LEU A 97 -15.46 3.63 5.45
C LEU A 97 -14.34 2.98 6.26
N LEU A 98 -13.52 2.14 5.62
CA LEU A 98 -12.38 1.51 6.26
C LEU A 98 -11.35 2.55 6.73
N GLN A 99 -11.13 3.62 5.98
CA GLN A 99 -10.25 4.72 6.40
C GLN A 99 -10.77 5.38 7.68
N GLU A 100 -12.07 5.63 7.82
CA GLU A 100 -12.63 6.15 9.07
C GLU A 100 -12.46 5.17 10.23
N VAL A 101 -12.68 3.87 10.00
CA VAL A 101 -12.43 2.81 10.99
C VAL A 101 -10.98 2.85 11.48
N VAL A 102 -10.01 2.95 10.56
CA VAL A 102 -8.58 3.05 10.89
C VAL A 102 -8.28 4.30 11.71
N ARG A 103 -8.84 5.47 11.33
CA ARG A 103 -8.64 6.73 12.07
C ARG A 103 -9.17 6.64 13.50
N VAL A 104 -10.37 6.09 13.71
CA VAL A 104 -10.92 5.99 15.08
C VAL A 104 -10.17 4.99 15.94
N LEU A 105 -9.63 3.91 15.36
CA LEU A 105 -8.76 2.97 16.07
C LEU A 105 -7.45 3.65 16.51
N ARG A 106 -6.83 4.45 15.63
CA ARG A 106 -5.67 5.29 15.98
C ARG A 106 -6.01 6.26 17.11
N LYS A 107 -7.10 7.03 16.96
CA LYS A 107 -7.57 8.03 17.94
C LYS A 107 -7.91 7.41 19.30
N ALA A 108 -8.38 6.16 19.32
CA ALA A 108 -8.68 5.43 20.55
C ALA A 108 -7.42 4.91 21.28
N GLY A 109 -6.21 5.22 20.79
CA GLY A 109 -4.93 4.82 21.40
C GLY A 109 -4.32 3.56 20.77
N GLY A 110 -4.80 3.15 19.60
CA GLY A 110 -4.24 2.02 18.87
C GLY A 110 -2.83 2.29 18.38
N VAL A 111 -1.94 1.33 18.60
CA VAL A 111 -0.58 1.34 18.07
C VAL A 111 -0.30 0.00 17.40
N THR A 112 0.49 0.04 16.33
CA THR A 112 0.78 -1.13 15.49
C THR A 112 2.21 -1.07 14.95
N GLY A 113 2.57 -2.05 14.13
CA GLY A 113 3.86 -2.15 13.46
C GLY A 113 4.83 -3.14 14.13
N PRO A 114 6.06 -3.22 13.59
CA PRO A 114 7.00 -4.31 13.91
C PRO A 114 7.36 -4.45 15.39
N ARG A 115 7.43 -3.34 16.12
CA ARG A 115 7.72 -3.32 17.57
C ARG A 115 6.74 -4.20 18.37
N TYR A 116 5.52 -4.32 17.90
CA TYR A 116 4.44 -5.03 18.59
C TYR A 116 4.15 -6.40 17.99
N CYS A 117 4.96 -6.85 17.02
CA CYS A 117 4.67 -8.01 16.18
C CYS A 117 3.33 -7.89 15.43
N ALA A 118 2.90 -6.66 15.11
CA ALA A 118 1.63 -6.40 14.48
C ALA A 118 1.77 -6.09 12.97
N GLY A 119 0.91 -6.71 12.17
CA GLY A 119 0.83 -6.65 10.72
C GLY A 119 -0.51 -6.17 10.18
N THR A 120 -0.56 -6.04 8.86
CA THR A 120 -1.79 -5.93 8.09
C THR A 120 -1.83 -7.08 7.10
N HIS A 121 -2.93 -7.82 7.04
CA HIS A 121 -3.15 -8.87 6.04
C HIS A 121 -4.29 -8.49 5.11
N ILE A 122 -4.07 -8.66 3.80
CA ILE A 122 -5.08 -8.33 2.80
C ILE A 122 -5.47 -9.60 2.05
N HIS A 123 -6.76 -9.89 2.08
CA HIS A 123 -7.36 -11.05 1.43
C HIS A 123 -8.00 -10.60 0.13
N ILE A 124 -7.64 -11.22 -0.98
CA ILE A 124 -8.21 -10.90 -2.28
C ILE A 124 -8.96 -12.11 -2.82
N SER A 125 -10.24 -11.93 -3.16
CA SER A 125 -11.04 -12.97 -3.78
C SER A 125 -10.39 -13.45 -5.08
N ALA A 126 -10.32 -14.76 -5.27
CA ALA A 126 -9.63 -15.37 -6.39
C ALA A 126 -10.28 -16.68 -6.86
N ASP A 127 -11.52 -16.94 -6.46
CA ASP A 127 -12.28 -18.14 -6.77
C ASP A 127 -12.49 -18.33 -8.28
N ASP A 128 -12.44 -17.24 -9.05
CA ASP A 128 -12.49 -17.22 -10.52
C ASP A 128 -11.12 -17.38 -11.19
N TYR A 129 -10.02 -17.56 -10.43
CA TYR A 129 -8.68 -17.65 -11.01
C TYR A 129 -8.45 -18.99 -11.72
N THR A 130 -7.95 -18.90 -12.95
CA THR A 130 -7.41 -20.02 -13.70
C THR A 130 -5.98 -20.37 -13.25
N PRO A 131 -5.48 -21.59 -13.59
CA PRO A 131 -4.09 -21.98 -13.35
C PRO A 131 -3.06 -21.00 -13.89
N GLN A 132 -3.34 -20.38 -15.04
CA GLN A 132 -2.45 -19.39 -15.62
C GLN A 132 -2.43 -18.09 -14.80
N GLN A 133 -3.56 -17.68 -14.21
CA GLN A 133 -3.65 -16.47 -13.40
C GLN A 133 -2.99 -16.65 -12.03
N ILE A 134 -3.12 -17.83 -11.40
CA ILE A 134 -2.35 -18.15 -10.19
C ILE A 134 -0.84 -18.14 -10.49
N ARG A 135 -0.41 -18.71 -11.63
CA ARG A 135 1.00 -18.64 -12.07
C ARG A 135 1.46 -17.20 -12.27
N ASN A 136 0.63 -16.36 -12.89
CA ASN A 136 0.97 -14.95 -13.05
C ASN A 136 1.10 -14.23 -11.70
N LEU A 137 0.16 -14.48 -10.77
CA LEU A 137 0.18 -13.91 -9.42
C LEU A 137 1.50 -14.24 -8.70
N VAL A 138 1.85 -15.52 -8.63
CA VAL A 138 3.09 -16.01 -8.02
C VAL A 138 4.31 -15.36 -8.67
N ASN A 139 4.32 -15.28 -10.01
CA ASN A 139 5.43 -14.70 -10.74
C ASN A 139 5.56 -13.18 -10.52
N ILE A 140 4.45 -12.45 -10.34
CA ILE A 140 4.50 -11.02 -10.01
C ILE A 140 5.22 -10.83 -8.67
N PHE A 141 4.79 -11.56 -7.62
CA PHE A 141 5.43 -11.49 -6.30
C PHE A 141 6.91 -11.92 -6.35
N ALA A 142 7.23 -12.99 -7.07
CA ALA A 142 8.62 -13.42 -7.24
C ALA A 142 9.48 -12.36 -7.96
N SER A 143 8.98 -11.78 -9.05
CA SER A 143 9.74 -10.83 -9.86
C SER A 143 9.98 -9.48 -9.19
N LYS A 144 9.13 -9.12 -8.22
CA LYS A 144 9.16 -7.84 -7.50
C LYS A 144 9.46 -8.01 -6.02
N GLU A 145 9.99 -9.16 -5.64
CA GLU A 145 10.23 -9.52 -4.25
C GLU A 145 11.02 -8.44 -3.51
N ASP A 146 12.20 -8.03 -4.02
CA ASP A 146 13.05 -7.03 -3.34
C ASP A 146 12.37 -5.65 -3.29
N PHE A 147 11.72 -5.24 -4.38
CA PHE A 147 10.95 -4.00 -4.42
C PHE A 147 9.83 -3.96 -3.38
N LEU A 148 9.07 -5.05 -3.24
CA LEU A 148 7.98 -5.15 -2.28
C LEU A 148 8.52 -5.24 -0.85
N TRP A 149 9.67 -5.90 -0.65
CA TRP A 149 10.30 -6.00 0.66
C TRP A 149 10.67 -4.62 1.20
N ASP A 150 11.31 -3.80 0.36
CA ASP A 150 11.76 -2.47 0.72
C ASP A 150 10.59 -1.47 0.78
N ALA A 151 9.70 -1.48 -0.22
CA ALA A 151 8.58 -0.54 -0.27
C ALA A 151 7.59 -0.73 0.89
N LEU A 152 7.35 -1.98 1.31
CA LEU A 152 6.44 -2.31 2.41
C LEU A 152 7.15 -2.37 3.77
N GLN A 153 8.45 -2.10 3.79
CA GLN A 153 9.32 -2.10 4.98
C GLN A 153 9.24 -3.41 5.77
N VAL A 154 9.07 -4.55 5.09
CA VAL A 154 8.78 -5.84 5.71
C VAL A 154 9.85 -6.17 6.75
N SER A 155 9.50 -6.06 8.03
CA SER A 155 10.48 -6.11 9.10
C SER A 155 11.06 -7.52 9.28
N SER A 156 12.38 -7.60 9.46
CA SER A 156 13.07 -8.85 9.80
C SER A 156 12.55 -9.47 11.10
N ALA A 157 12.06 -8.68 12.05
CA ALA A 157 11.39 -9.16 13.26
C ALA A 157 10.11 -9.96 12.98
N ARG A 158 9.51 -9.84 11.77
CA ARG A 158 8.37 -10.62 11.31
C ARG A 158 8.78 -11.76 10.36
N GLU A 159 10.08 -12.01 10.14
CA GLU A 159 10.54 -13.08 9.25
C GLU A 159 9.93 -14.43 9.62
N SER A 160 9.76 -14.75 10.91
CA SER A 160 9.12 -15.99 11.35
C SER A 160 7.64 -16.14 10.96
N TYR A 161 6.97 -15.04 10.57
CA TYR A 161 5.54 -15.00 10.26
C TYR A 161 5.24 -14.55 8.81
N CYS A 162 6.24 -14.06 8.09
CA CYS A 162 6.17 -13.72 6.67
C CYS A 162 7.55 -13.85 6.01
N HIS A 163 7.72 -14.91 5.23
CA HIS A 163 8.89 -15.13 4.39
C HIS A 163 8.69 -14.61 2.96
N LYS A 164 9.80 -14.49 2.25
CA LYS A 164 9.85 -14.43 0.80
C LYS A 164 9.17 -15.66 0.18
N MET A 165 8.80 -15.59 -1.10
CA MET A 165 8.12 -16.72 -1.76
C MET A 165 9.03 -17.95 -1.79
N ASP A 166 8.44 -19.14 -1.69
CA ASP A 166 9.20 -20.40 -1.77
C ASP A 166 9.83 -20.55 -3.17
N LYS A 167 11.16 -20.50 -3.20
CA LYS A 167 11.96 -20.60 -4.43
C LYS A 167 11.74 -21.93 -5.16
N GLN A 168 11.58 -23.03 -4.42
CA GLN A 168 11.35 -24.34 -5.01
C GLN A 168 9.98 -24.39 -5.68
N PHE A 169 8.95 -23.85 -5.02
CA PHE A 169 7.61 -23.74 -5.60
C PHE A 169 7.61 -22.87 -6.86
N ILE A 170 8.30 -21.71 -6.85
CA ILE A 170 8.43 -20.83 -8.02
C ILE A 170 9.09 -21.57 -9.19
N GLU A 171 10.16 -22.32 -8.95
CA GLU A 171 10.83 -23.09 -9.98
C GLU A 171 9.89 -24.16 -10.56
N ASP A 172 9.27 -24.96 -9.69
CA ASP A 172 8.44 -26.08 -10.09
C ASP A 172 7.18 -25.65 -10.86
N ILE A 173 6.50 -24.59 -10.42
CA ILE A 173 5.29 -24.08 -11.09
C ILE A 173 5.60 -23.50 -12.47
N ASN A 174 6.79 -22.91 -12.65
CA ASN A 174 7.22 -22.36 -13.94
C ASN A 174 7.81 -23.41 -14.87
N ARG A 175 8.43 -24.47 -14.33
CA ARG A 175 8.91 -25.62 -15.10
C ARG A 175 7.76 -26.49 -15.60
N LYS A 176 6.84 -26.89 -14.71
CA LYS A 176 5.71 -27.78 -15.05
C LYS A 176 4.59 -27.09 -15.81
N LYS A 177 4.33 -25.81 -15.51
CA LYS A 177 3.25 -25.01 -16.11
C LYS A 177 1.88 -25.72 -15.99
N PRO A 178 1.44 -26.04 -14.76
CA PRO A 178 0.22 -26.79 -14.50
C PRO A 178 -1.00 -26.15 -15.18
N LYS A 179 -1.92 -27.02 -15.63
CA LYS A 179 -3.15 -26.64 -16.34
C LYS A 179 -4.42 -26.88 -15.51
N ASP A 180 -4.28 -27.31 -14.27
CA ASP A 180 -5.36 -27.48 -13.31
C ASP A 180 -4.92 -27.02 -11.91
N MET A 181 -5.91 -26.75 -11.04
CA MET A 181 -5.67 -26.25 -9.69
C MET A 181 -5.06 -27.30 -8.75
N GLU A 182 -5.40 -28.57 -8.94
CA GLU A 182 -4.94 -29.66 -8.07
C GLU A 182 -3.43 -29.89 -8.23
N GLU A 183 -2.88 -29.73 -9.43
CA GLU A 183 -1.44 -29.77 -9.63
C GLU A 183 -0.73 -28.59 -8.97
N ILE A 184 -1.27 -27.36 -9.06
CA ILE A 184 -0.72 -26.20 -8.34
C ILE A 184 -0.75 -26.45 -6.84
N LYS A 185 -1.86 -26.97 -6.32
CA LYS A 185 -2.03 -27.33 -4.92
C LYS A 185 -0.99 -28.38 -4.48
N ARG A 186 -0.79 -29.42 -5.28
CA ARG A 186 0.25 -30.44 -5.05
C ARG A 186 1.64 -29.83 -4.97
N LEU A 187 1.96 -28.89 -5.86
CA LEU A 187 3.22 -28.17 -5.85
C LEU A 187 3.38 -27.31 -4.59
N TRP A 188 2.34 -26.56 -4.22
CA TRP A 188 2.34 -25.68 -3.05
C TRP A 188 2.68 -26.41 -1.75
N TYR A 189 2.10 -27.60 -1.54
CA TYR A 189 2.35 -28.40 -0.34
C TYR A 189 3.50 -29.41 -0.51
N HIS A 190 4.30 -29.34 -1.58
CA HIS A 190 5.38 -30.30 -1.85
C HIS A 190 4.90 -31.77 -1.80
N GLY A 191 3.67 -32.01 -2.28
CA GLY A 191 3.00 -33.32 -2.26
C GLY A 191 2.29 -33.70 -0.95
N ARG A 192 2.45 -32.94 0.14
CA ARG A 192 1.82 -33.22 1.46
C ARG A 192 0.38 -32.71 1.53
N MET A 193 -0.54 -33.40 0.86
CA MET A 193 -1.93 -32.94 0.71
C MET A 193 -2.76 -32.89 1.99
N SER A 194 -2.32 -33.52 3.07
CA SER A 194 -2.98 -33.38 4.38
C SER A 194 -2.83 -31.97 4.97
N GLU A 195 -1.82 -31.19 4.55
CA GLU A 195 -1.61 -29.82 5.04
C GLU A 195 -2.78 -28.89 4.71
N GLN A 196 -3.56 -29.17 3.65
CA GLN A 196 -4.72 -28.35 3.29
C GLN A 196 -5.79 -28.28 4.38
N PHE A 197 -5.86 -29.28 5.27
CA PHE A 197 -6.86 -29.35 6.34
C PHE A 197 -6.36 -28.75 7.65
N GLN A 198 -5.08 -28.39 7.71
CA GLN A 198 -4.48 -27.79 8.90
C GLN A 198 -4.75 -26.29 8.88
N HIS A 199 -5.33 -25.76 9.95
CA HIS A 199 -5.48 -24.31 10.06
C HIS A 199 -4.11 -23.62 10.06
N TYR A 200 -3.12 -24.16 10.77
CA TYR A 200 -1.75 -23.61 10.83
C TYR A 200 -0.76 -24.44 9.99
N SER A 201 -0.95 -24.52 8.66
CA SER A 201 0.07 -25.09 7.77
C SER A 201 1.32 -24.19 7.71
N ASN A 202 2.50 -24.81 7.68
CA ASN A 202 3.77 -24.08 7.53
C ASN A 202 3.89 -23.37 6.17
N SER A 203 3.13 -23.80 5.16
CA SER A 203 3.10 -23.18 3.84
C SER A 203 2.51 -21.76 3.85
N ARG A 204 1.83 -21.36 4.94
CA ARG A 204 1.12 -20.08 5.06
C ARG A 204 2.05 -18.87 5.20
N TYR A 205 3.22 -19.03 5.80
CA TYR A 205 4.05 -17.92 6.24
C TYR A 205 4.94 -17.35 5.12
N VAL A 206 4.35 -17.04 3.97
CA VAL A 206 5.02 -16.39 2.84
C VAL A 206 4.21 -15.16 2.40
N ILE A 207 4.86 -14.22 1.71
CA ILE A 207 4.26 -12.94 1.27
C ILE A 207 2.91 -13.10 0.57
N CYS A 208 2.77 -14.10 -0.31
CA CYS A 208 1.53 -14.43 -1.01
C CYS A 208 1.10 -15.85 -0.63
N ASN A 209 0.23 -15.94 0.37
CA ASN A 209 -0.24 -17.20 0.92
C ASN A 209 -1.38 -17.80 0.09
N LEU A 210 -1.10 -18.89 -0.64
CA LEU A 210 -2.08 -19.66 -1.40
C LEU A 210 -2.79 -20.75 -0.58
N HIS A 211 -2.35 -21.06 0.64
CA HIS A 211 -3.08 -21.98 1.53
C HIS A 211 -4.50 -21.45 1.78
N SER A 212 -4.61 -20.13 2.01
CA SER A 212 -5.88 -19.40 2.13
C SER A 212 -6.78 -19.63 0.90
N PHE A 213 -6.18 -19.66 -0.30
CA PHE A 213 -6.91 -19.84 -1.56
C PHE A 213 -7.47 -21.26 -1.66
N PHE A 214 -6.68 -22.27 -1.32
CA PHE A 214 -7.11 -23.66 -1.37
C PHE A 214 -8.17 -24.03 -0.33
N GLN A 215 -8.32 -23.26 0.75
CA GLN A 215 -9.32 -23.48 1.78
C GLN A 215 -10.59 -22.65 1.56
N HIS A 216 -10.44 -21.41 1.09
CA HIS A 216 -11.50 -20.40 1.16
C HIS A 216 -11.75 -19.65 -0.15
N GLY A 217 -10.95 -19.89 -1.20
CA GLY A 217 -11.12 -19.22 -2.50
C GLY A 217 -10.54 -17.81 -2.60
N HIS A 218 -9.82 -17.33 -1.58
CA HIS A 218 -9.10 -16.05 -1.59
C HIS A 218 -7.61 -16.24 -1.27
N TYR A 219 -6.70 -15.48 -1.85
CA TYR A 219 -5.30 -15.50 -1.40
C TYR A 219 -5.05 -14.36 -0.39
N GLU A 220 -4.07 -14.54 0.47
CA GLU A 220 -3.71 -13.58 1.52
C GLU A 220 -2.33 -12.98 1.22
N ILE A 221 -2.21 -11.66 1.32
CA ILE A 221 -0.95 -10.92 1.27
C ILE A 221 -0.55 -10.55 2.69
N ARG A 222 0.57 -11.11 3.16
CA ARG A 222 1.01 -11.02 4.57
C ARG A 222 2.11 -9.97 4.83
N ALA A 223 2.69 -9.40 3.77
CA ALA A 223 3.92 -8.61 3.86
C ALA A 223 3.76 -7.24 4.55
N TYR A 224 2.56 -6.68 4.64
CA TYR A 224 2.43 -5.31 5.12
C TYR A 224 2.74 -5.21 6.61
N ASN A 225 3.68 -4.33 6.97
CA ASN A 225 3.77 -3.85 8.34
C ASN A 225 2.42 -3.26 8.76
N GLY A 226 2.03 -3.52 10.00
CA GLY A 226 0.82 -2.93 10.55
C GLY A 226 0.90 -1.42 10.48
N SER A 227 -0.16 -0.79 9.99
CA SER A 227 -0.32 0.67 9.94
C SER A 227 -1.72 1.05 10.40
N LEU A 228 -1.79 2.11 11.20
CA LEU A 228 -3.04 2.80 11.53
C LEU A 228 -3.10 4.18 10.84
N HIS A 229 -2.34 4.36 9.75
CA HIS A 229 -2.43 5.52 8.87
C HIS A 229 -3.38 5.22 7.70
N ALA A 230 -4.50 5.93 7.61
CA ALA A 230 -5.55 5.66 6.64
C ALA A 230 -5.06 5.74 5.17
N GLY A 231 -4.14 6.64 4.85
CA GLY A 231 -3.52 6.73 3.52
C GLY A 231 -2.59 5.55 3.19
N GLU A 232 -1.89 5.00 4.18
CA GLU A 232 -0.99 3.87 3.97
C GLU A 232 -1.81 2.60 3.78
N VAL A 233 -2.80 2.35 4.65
CA VAL A 233 -3.72 1.20 4.53
C VAL A 233 -4.42 1.21 3.17
N ARG A 234 -4.92 2.37 2.71
CA ARG A 234 -5.48 2.52 1.36
C ARG A 234 -4.47 2.12 0.28
N SER A 235 -3.22 2.56 0.42
CA SER A 235 -2.16 2.28 -0.56
C SER A 235 -1.82 0.80 -0.65
N GLN A 236 -1.83 0.10 0.49
CA GLN A 236 -1.64 -1.36 0.56
C GLN A 236 -2.78 -2.11 -0.15
N ILE A 237 -4.04 -1.71 0.07
CA ILE A 237 -5.22 -2.30 -0.59
C ILE A 237 -5.16 -2.06 -2.10
N VAL A 238 -4.92 -0.83 -2.53
CA VAL A 238 -4.84 -0.48 -3.96
C VAL A 238 -3.71 -1.24 -4.66
N LEU A 239 -2.55 -1.41 -4.01
CA LEU A 239 -1.47 -2.22 -4.56
C LEU A 239 -1.90 -3.69 -4.72
N ALA A 240 -2.53 -4.27 -3.69
CA ALA A 240 -3.03 -5.65 -3.72
C ALA A 240 -4.03 -5.87 -4.87
N LEU A 241 -4.98 -4.96 -5.04
CA LEU A 241 -5.97 -4.98 -6.12
C LEU A 241 -5.33 -4.80 -7.50
N ALA A 242 -4.31 -3.94 -7.61
CA ALA A 242 -3.61 -3.74 -8.87
C ALA A 242 -2.76 -4.95 -9.28
N ILE A 243 -2.13 -5.62 -8.31
CA ILE A 243 -1.44 -6.90 -8.53
C ILE A 243 -2.46 -7.97 -8.97
N SER A 244 -3.62 -8.05 -8.33
CA SER A 244 -4.72 -8.94 -8.72
C SER A 244 -5.14 -8.70 -10.18
N ASN A 245 -5.43 -7.44 -10.55
CA ASN A 245 -5.81 -7.09 -11.91
C ASN A 245 -4.72 -7.45 -12.93
N ALA A 246 -3.45 -7.22 -12.61
CA ALA A 246 -2.33 -7.61 -13.47
C ALA A 246 -2.22 -9.14 -13.62
N ALA A 247 -2.43 -9.92 -12.56
CA ALA A 247 -2.42 -11.38 -12.61
C ALA A 247 -3.54 -11.92 -13.52
N MET A 248 -4.72 -11.29 -13.46
CA MET A 248 -5.91 -11.64 -14.23
C MET A 248 -5.78 -11.32 -15.72
N THR A 249 -5.23 -10.15 -16.05
CA THR A 249 -5.27 -9.59 -17.41
C THR A 249 -4.04 -9.91 -18.25
N LYS A 250 -2.88 -10.15 -17.62
CA LYS A 250 -1.64 -10.43 -18.37
C LYS A 250 -1.64 -11.86 -18.88
N LYS A 251 -1.19 -12.04 -20.13
CA LYS A 251 -0.98 -13.39 -20.71
C LYS A 251 0.11 -14.17 -19.96
N TYR A 252 1.14 -13.47 -19.48
CA TYR A 252 2.28 -14.04 -18.78
C TYR A 252 2.96 -12.98 -17.92
N CYS A 253 3.43 -13.38 -16.74
CA CYS A 253 4.36 -12.60 -15.92
C CYS A 253 5.66 -13.39 -15.75
N SER A 254 6.81 -12.73 -15.96
CA SER A 254 8.12 -13.34 -15.72
C SER A 254 8.35 -13.53 -14.22
N PRO A 255 8.91 -14.66 -13.74
CA PRO A 255 9.31 -14.83 -12.35
C PRO A 255 10.69 -14.24 -12.04
N HIS A 256 11.43 -13.76 -13.05
CA HIS A 256 12.80 -13.26 -12.86
C HIS A 256 12.82 -12.05 -11.91
N VAL A 257 13.62 -12.15 -10.85
CA VAL A 257 13.77 -11.07 -9.86
C VAL A 257 14.30 -9.82 -10.55
N SER A 258 13.56 -8.73 -10.43
CA SER A 258 13.91 -7.46 -11.05
C SER A 258 15.04 -6.81 -10.27
N GLN A 259 16.08 -6.36 -10.96
CA GLN A 259 17.17 -5.58 -10.39
C GLN A 259 17.08 -4.14 -10.88
N SER A 260 17.45 -3.19 -10.02
CA SER A 260 17.51 -1.77 -10.37
C SER A 260 18.56 -1.06 -9.55
N ASP A 261 19.26 -0.14 -10.21
CA ASP A 261 20.21 0.83 -9.65
C ASP A 261 19.47 2.05 -9.04
N ASN A 262 18.28 2.36 -9.54
CA ASN A 262 17.37 3.33 -8.93
C ASN A 262 16.02 2.67 -8.62
N MET A 263 15.84 2.24 -7.36
CA MET A 263 14.64 1.50 -6.97
C MET A 263 13.39 2.37 -7.00
N ARG A 264 13.46 3.62 -6.54
CA ARG A 264 12.32 4.54 -6.51
C ARG A 264 11.76 4.80 -7.92
N TYR A 265 12.62 5.11 -8.89
CA TYR A 265 12.20 5.28 -10.29
C TYR A 265 11.57 4.00 -10.86
N SER A 266 12.26 2.87 -10.74
CA SER A 266 11.81 1.60 -11.33
C SER A 266 10.51 1.10 -10.72
N PHE A 267 10.33 1.29 -9.41
CA PHE A 267 9.08 0.94 -8.74
C PHE A 267 7.94 1.86 -9.19
N ARG A 268 8.17 3.17 -9.29
CA ARG A 268 7.18 4.12 -9.84
C ARG A 268 6.73 3.69 -11.23
N VAL A 269 7.65 3.37 -12.13
CA VAL A 269 7.32 2.89 -13.48
C VAL A 269 6.52 1.58 -13.42
N TRP A 270 6.85 0.69 -12.50
CA TRP A 270 6.07 -0.54 -12.31
C TRP A 270 4.65 -0.27 -11.81
N LEU A 271 4.46 0.62 -10.82
CA LEU A 271 3.14 1.03 -10.33
C LEU A 271 2.28 1.63 -11.45
N LEU A 272 2.87 2.46 -12.32
CA LEU A 272 2.18 2.99 -13.50
C LEU A 272 1.76 1.86 -14.46
N ASN A 273 2.63 0.86 -14.68
CA ASN A 273 2.31 -0.32 -15.49
C ASN A 273 1.30 -1.28 -14.85
N LEU A 274 1.07 -1.18 -13.54
CA LEU A 274 -0.04 -1.87 -12.86
C LEU A 274 -1.37 -1.13 -13.02
N GLY A 275 -1.35 0.13 -13.45
CA GLY A 275 -2.55 0.95 -13.66
C GLY A 275 -2.77 2.04 -12.63
N LEU A 276 -1.85 2.25 -11.69
CA LEU A 276 -1.94 3.36 -10.73
C LEU A 276 -1.55 4.67 -11.44
N ILE A 277 -2.39 5.17 -12.34
CA ILE A 277 -2.15 6.37 -13.18
C ILE A 277 -3.16 7.46 -12.84
N GLY A 278 -2.73 8.73 -12.87
CA GLY A 278 -3.62 9.87 -12.60
C GLY A 278 -3.69 10.25 -11.13
N ASP A 279 -4.53 11.24 -10.82
CA ASP A 279 -4.59 11.90 -9.51
C ASP A 279 -5.18 11.01 -8.42
N GLU A 280 -6.14 10.16 -8.76
CA GLU A 280 -6.78 9.20 -7.83
C GLU A 280 -5.74 8.32 -7.10
N PHE A 281 -4.67 7.94 -7.80
CA PHE A 281 -3.61 7.09 -7.26
C PHE A 281 -2.35 7.87 -6.88
N LYS A 282 -2.35 9.20 -6.94
CA LYS A 282 -1.18 10.02 -6.61
C LYS A 282 -0.71 9.78 -5.17
N ASN A 283 -1.62 9.91 -4.21
CA ASN A 283 -1.33 9.64 -2.80
C ASN A 283 -0.88 8.17 -2.57
N CYS A 284 -1.49 7.19 -3.26
CA CYS A 284 -1.05 5.80 -3.16
C CYS A 284 0.40 5.60 -3.64
N ARG A 285 0.76 6.20 -4.78
CA ARG A 285 2.14 6.17 -5.27
C ARG A 285 3.09 6.85 -4.29
N THR A 286 2.69 7.97 -3.68
CA THR A 286 3.51 8.67 -2.67
C THR A 286 3.87 7.74 -1.51
N HIS A 287 2.86 7.12 -0.87
CA HIS A 287 3.11 6.20 0.25
C HIS A 287 3.98 5.00 -0.16
N LEU A 288 3.68 4.38 -1.31
CA LEU A 288 4.43 3.20 -1.80
C LEU A 288 5.87 3.50 -2.23
N LEU A 289 6.21 4.76 -2.49
CA LEU A 289 7.55 5.20 -2.91
C LEU A 289 8.34 5.88 -1.79
N LYS A 290 7.74 6.10 -0.63
CA LYS A 290 8.30 6.91 0.47
C LYS A 290 9.61 6.33 1.01
N HIS A 291 9.74 5.01 1.03
CA HIS A 291 10.88 4.31 1.65
C HIS A 291 11.89 3.76 0.65
N LEU A 292 11.76 4.09 -0.64
CA LEU A 292 12.68 3.63 -1.67
C LEU A 292 13.73 4.67 -2.01
N ASP A 293 14.99 4.22 -2.10
CA ASP A 293 16.11 5.07 -2.46
C ASP A 293 16.13 5.42 -3.96
N GLY A 294 16.68 6.60 -4.26
CA GLY A 294 16.91 7.10 -5.60
C GLY A 294 15.99 8.23 -6.05
N ASP A 295 16.26 8.74 -7.25
CA ASP A 295 15.50 9.82 -7.88
C ASP A 295 14.16 9.29 -8.43
N ILE A 296 13.08 10.06 -8.27
CA ILE A 296 11.74 9.65 -8.70
C ILE A 296 11.47 9.89 -10.21
N ALA A 297 12.15 10.87 -10.80
CA ALA A 297 11.91 11.37 -12.15
C ALA A 297 12.85 10.75 -13.18
N TRP A 298 14.09 10.44 -12.79
CA TRP A 298 15.16 9.98 -13.67
C TRP A 298 15.71 8.64 -13.20
N ARG A 299 15.86 7.69 -14.14
CA ARG A 299 16.49 6.40 -13.83
C ARG A 299 17.94 6.59 -13.42
N HIS A 300 18.67 7.38 -14.21
CA HIS A 300 20.07 7.71 -13.96
C HIS A 300 20.19 9.19 -13.55
N PRO A 301 20.78 9.52 -12.39
CA PRO A 301 20.87 10.89 -11.90
C PRO A 301 21.52 11.88 -12.89
N GLU A 302 22.47 11.41 -13.69
CA GLU A 302 23.15 12.18 -14.74
C GLU A 302 22.17 12.74 -15.79
N ASP A 303 21.11 12.01 -16.12
CA ASP A 303 20.09 12.45 -17.08
C ASP A 303 19.33 13.67 -16.54
N GLY A 304 19.02 13.66 -15.24
CA GLY A 304 18.37 14.77 -14.56
C GLY A 304 19.26 16.01 -14.47
N ILE A 305 20.55 15.83 -14.23
CA ILE A 305 21.54 16.94 -14.23
C ILE A 305 21.63 17.55 -15.63
N ALA A 306 21.76 16.72 -16.67
CA ALA A 306 21.85 17.19 -18.05
C ALA A 306 20.57 17.90 -18.51
N ALA A 307 19.39 17.40 -18.12
CA ALA A 307 18.11 18.04 -18.42
C ALA A 307 17.97 19.41 -17.74
N ARG A 308 18.34 19.52 -16.46
CA ARG A 308 18.35 20.80 -15.72
C ARG A 308 19.33 21.80 -16.33
N ALA A 309 20.52 21.37 -16.73
CA ALA A 309 21.51 22.21 -17.40
C ALA A 309 20.96 22.78 -18.72
N LYS A 310 20.38 21.94 -19.58
CA LYS A 310 19.74 22.37 -20.84
C LYS A 310 18.59 23.35 -20.61
N LEU A 311 17.76 23.12 -19.58
CA LEU A 311 16.67 24.03 -19.25
C LEU A 311 17.18 25.39 -18.76
N LYS A 312 18.27 25.40 -17.99
CA LYS A 312 18.93 26.62 -17.52
C LYS A 312 19.53 27.41 -18.69
N GLU A 313 20.26 26.76 -19.59
CA GLU A 313 20.80 27.38 -20.81
C GLU A 313 19.69 27.98 -21.68
N LYS A 314 18.57 27.27 -21.85
CA LYS A 314 17.41 27.77 -22.59
C LYS A 314 16.80 29.01 -21.93
N ARG A 315 16.62 29.00 -20.61
CA ARG A 315 16.10 30.16 -19.85
C ARG A 315 17.05 31.36 -19.92
N GLU A 316 18.36 31.12 -19.89
CA GLU A 316 19.37 32.18 -20.02
C GLU A 316 19.39 32.78 -21.44
N ALA A 317 19.29 31.94 -22.48
CA ALA A 317 19.18 32.40 -23.86
C ALA A 317 17.88 33.19 -24.10
N GLU A 318 16.74 32.75 -23.55
CA GLU A 318 15.47 33.49 -23.60
C GLU A 318 15.59 34.85 -22.89
N ARG A 319 16.22 34.90 -21.70
CA ARG A 319 16.48 36.17 -20.99
C ARG A 319 17.41 37.10 -21.78
N GLN A 320 18.43 36.57 -22.44
CA GLN A 320 19.32 37.35 -23.31
C GLN A 320 18.58 37.89 -24.53
N ALA A 321 17.79 37.07 -25.22
CA ALA A 321 16.99 37.50 -26.36
C ALA A 321 15.97 38.60 -26.00
N VAL A 322 15.31 38.48 -24.84
CA VAL A 322 14.39 39.53 -24.33
C VAL A 322 15.16 40.81 -23.99
N ARG A 323 16.37 40.70 -23.44
CA ARG A 323 17.22 41.86 -23.15
C ARG A 323 17.70 42.55 -24.43
N GLU A 324 18.06 41.80 -25.45
CA GLU A 324 18.50 42.32 -26.75
C GLU A 324 17.35 43.01 -27.51
N GLN A 325 16.13 42.45 -27.48
CA GLN A 325 14.94 43.10 -28.03
C GLN A 325 14.57 44.41 -27.31
N ARG A 326 14.91 44.55 -26.02
CA ARG A 326 14.67 45.78 -25.25
C ARG A 326 15.70 46.89 -25.53
N VAL A 327 16.76 46.60 -26.29
CA VAL A 327 17.88 47.54 -26.57
C VAL A 327 17.80 48.13 -27.99
N GLU A 328 16.75 47.87 -28.78
CA GLU A 328 16.53 48.63 -30.02
C GLU A 328 16.28 50.13 -29.73
N PRO A 329 16.85 51.06 -30.54
CA PRO A 329 17.00 52.44 -30.13
C PRO A 329 15.69 53.21 -30.18
N VAL A 330 15.20 53.66 -29.03
CA VAL A 330 14.23 54.75 -28.94
C VAL A 330 14.91 56.02 -29.43
N SER A 331 14.59 56.45 -30.65
CA SER A 331 14.88 57.82 -31.10
C SER A 331 13.79 58.77 -30.58
N ALA A 332 14.21 59.67 -29.68
CA ALA A 332 13.74 61.07 -29.44
C ALA A 332 12.22 61.38 -29.49
N VAL A 333 11.52 62.05 -28.55
CA VAL A 333 11.77 62.82 -27.30
C VAL A 333 10.37 63.06 -26.67
N ARG A 334 10.23 63.03 -25.33
CA ARG A 334 9.70 64.11 -24.45
C ARG A 334 9.13 63.63 -23.12
N ASP A 335 9.52 64.38 -22.11
CA ASP A 335 9.20 64.29 -20.68
C ASP A 335 7.70 64.20 -20.41
N GLU A 336 7.31 63.37 -19.43
CA GLU A 336 6.65 63.84 -18.22
C GLU A 336 6.55 62.74 -17.15
N ASN A 337 6.61 63.19 -15.89
CA ASN A 337 6.81 62.43 -14.67
C ASN A 337 5.65 61.49 -14.30
N GLY A 338 5.99 60.35 -13.70
CA GLY A 338 5.04 59.49 -12.97
C GLY A 338 5.72 58.25 -12.40
N ILE A 339 6.27 58.36 -11.19
CA ILE A 339 6.88 57.25 -10.43
C ILE A 339 5.79 56.30 -9.95
N THR A 340 5.90 55.01 -10.29
CA THR A 340 5.37 53.90 -9.48
C THR A 340 6.37 52.73 -9.51
N PRO A 341 6.86 52.23 -8.37
CA PRO A 341 7.79 51.11 -8.35
C PRO A 341 7.03 49.80 -8.58
N ILE A 342 7.42 49.04 -9.61
CA ILE A 342 6.97 47.66 -9.81
C ILE A 342 7.88 46.78 -8.96
N GLU A 343 7.28 46.11 -7.98
CA GLU A 343 7.95 45.16 -7.10
C GLU A 343 8.58 44.01 -7.90
N ASN A 344 9.83 43.70 -7.55
CA ASN A 344 10.49 42.46 -7.95
C ASN A 344 9.76 41.30 -7.29
N ILE A 345 9.02 40.52 -8.06
CA ILE A 345 8.57 39.19 -7.64
C ILE A 345 9.59 38.20 -8.21
N GLU A 346 10.53 37.77 -7.35
CA GLU A 346 11.22 36.50 -7.54
C GLU A 346 10.20 35.38 -7.31
N PRO A 347 9.99 34.44 -8.25
CA PRO A 347 9.32 33.19 -7.93
C PRO A 347 10.32 32.32 -7.16
N SER A 348 10.03 32.07 -5.88
CA SER A 348 10.78 31.17 -5.01
C SER A 348 10.77 29.74 -5.54
N GLU A 349 11.93 29.09 -5.44
CA GLU A 349 12.06 27.65 -5.53
C GLU A 349 11.33 27.01 -4.35
N SER A 350 10.23 26.29 -4.59
CA SER A 350 9.75 25.16 -3.77
C SER A 350 8.38 24.71 -4.29
N GLU A 351 8.34 23.68 -5.12
CA GLU A 351 7.09 22.89 -5.33
C GLU A 351 7.36 21.38 -5.23
N CYS A 352 8.56 20.99 -4.81
CA CYS A 352 8.93 19.57 -4.66
C CYS A 352 9.29 19.20 -3.21
N GLU A 353 9.71 20.15 -2.38
CA GLU A 353 9.99 19.90 -0.96
C GLU A 353 8.79 20.21 -0.05
N GLU A 354 7.94 21.14 -0.45
CA GLU A 354 6.73 21.55 0.28
C GLU A 354 5.65 20.45 0.43
N ILE A 355 5.70 19.38 -0.37
CA ILE A 355 4.65 18.34 -0.38
C ILE A 355 4.68 17.46 0.89
N MET A 356 5.80 17.38 1.61
CA MET A 356 5.87 16.60 2.84
C MET A 356 5.37 17.36 4.08
N GLU A 357 5.43 18.70 4.11
CA GLU A 357 4.94 19.48 5.26
C GLU A 357 3.44 19.80 5.15
N TYR A 358 2.89 20.00 3.94
CA TYR A 358 1.49 20.38 3.78
C TYR A 358 0.45 19.28 4.08
N GLU A 359 0.83 18.00 4.13
CA GLU A 359 -0.11 16.91 4.47
C GLU A 359 -0.17 16.66 5.99
N ASP A 360 0.93 16.88 6.73
CA ASP A 360 0.93 16.83 8.20
C ASP A 360 0.16 18.04 8.79
N GLU A 361 0.31 19.24 8.19
CA GLU A 361 -0.45 20.44 8.62
C GLU A 361 -1.95 20.38 8.26
N GLN A 362 -2.35 19.70 7.18
CA GLN A 362 -3.77 19.51 6.87
C GLN A 362 -4.44 18.50 7.81
N GLU A 363 -3.72 17.48 8.31
CA GLU A 363 -4.24 16.62 9.39
C GLU A 363 -4.36 17.38 10.73
N GLU A 364 -3.41 18.26 11.08
CA GLU A 364 -3.51 19.09 12.30
C GLU A 364 -4.58 20.20 12.20
N SER A 365 -4.79 20.81 11.03
CA SER A 365 -5.77 21.89 10.87
C SER A 365 -7.23 21.44 11.04
N PHE A 366 -7.51 20.16 10.80
CA PHE A 366 -8.83 19.55 11.05
C PHE A 366 -9.04 19.16 12.53
N GLU A 367 -7.98 19.07 13.35
CA GLU A 367 -8.09 18.81 14.79
C GLU A 367 -8.52 20.04 15.60
N MET A 368 -8.37 21.25 15.05
CA MET A 368 -8.69 22.51 15.74
C MET A 368 -10.10 23.04 15.48
N SER A 369 -10.92 22.34 14.68
CA SER A 369 -12.30 22.76 14.40
C SER A 369 -13.33 21.63 14.52
N MET A 370 -13.44 20.99 15.69
CA MET A 370 -14.70 20.43 16.23
C MET A 370 -14.66 20.33 17.76
#